data_AF-A0A2J6Q902-F1
#
_entry.id   AF-A0A2J6Q902-F1
#
_cell.length_a   1.000
_cell.length_b   1.000
_cell.length_c   1.000
_cell.angle_alpha   90.00
_cell.angle_beta   90.00
_cell.angle_gamma   90.00
#
_symmetry.space_group_name_H-M   'P 1'
#
loop_
_entity.id
_entity.type
_entity.pdbx_description
1 polymer ?
#
loop_
_entity_poly.entity_id
_entity_poly.type
_entity_poly.pdbx_seq_one_letter_code
_entity_poly.pdbx_strand_id
1 'polypeptide(L)' 'MPPVQVIEGHYLDQHKLMALLKNVYGTSEGKNNFRVELRLNRYKIYPSEQAHNGKLTDDQIQDCRAYRRR' A
#
# COMPACT_ATOMS: atom_id res chain seq x y z
N MET A 1 -4.11 15.95 -3.49
CA MET A 1 -4.17 15.51 -2.07
C MET A 1 -2.80 15.02 -1.63
N PRO A 2 -2.37 15.31 -0.39
CA PRO A 2 -1.16 14.71 0.18
C PRO A 2 -1.35 13.19 0.36
N PRO A 3 -0.28 12.39 0.32
CA PRO A 3 -0.39 10.97 0.61
C PRO A 3 -0.82 10.74 2.06
N VAL A 4 -1.76 9.82 2.27
CA VAL A 4 -2.23 9.45 3.62
C VAL A 4 -1.14 8.71 4.39
N GLN A 5 -0.31 7.94 3.67
CA GLN A 5 0.76 7.16 4.25
C GLN A 5 1.93 7.04 3.27
N VAL A 6 3.15 7.03 3.83
CA VAL A 6 4.39 6.79 3.09
C VAL A 6 5.09 5.61 3.73
N ILE A 7 5.49 4.64 2.90
CA ILE A 7 6.14 3.40 3.31
C ILE A 7 7.50 3.32 2.64
N GLU A 8 8.53 2.99 3.41
CA GLU A 8 9.86 2.68 2.87
C GLU A 8 9.79 1.40 2.02
N GLY A 9 10.15 1.48 0.75
CA GLY A 9 10.09 0.37 -0.20
C GLY A 9 11.23 -0.63 -0.06
N HIS A 10 12.20 -0.37 0.81
CA HIS A 10 13.34 -1.27 1.02
C HIS A 10 12.85 -2.60 1.58
N TYR A 11 13.20 -3.70 0.91
CA TYR A 11 12.77 -5.06 1.26
C TYR A 11 11.26 -5.31 1.19
N LEU A 12 10.49 -4.45 0.52
CA LEU A 12 9.05 -4.63 0.38
C LEU A 12 8.69 -5.34 -0.92
N ASP A 13 7.87 -6.37 -0.81
CA ASP A 13 7.31 -7.09 -1.95
C ASP A 13 6.13 -6.29 -2.53
N GLN A 14 6.29 -5.83 -3.78
CA GLN A 14 5.28 -5.03 -4.47
C GLN A 14 3.97 -5.79 -4.68
N HIS A 15 4.01 -7.10 -4.96
CA HIS A 15 2.81 -7.89 -5.21
C HIS A 15 2.01 -8.06 -3.92
N LYS A 16 2.70 -8.35 -2.80
CA LYS A 16 2.05 -8.40 -1.48
C LYS A 16 1.44 -7.07 -1.09
N LEU A 17 2.18 -5.97 -1.29
CA LEU A 17 1.68 -4.63 -1.01
C LEU A 17 0.43 -4.31 -1.84
N MET A 18 0.44 -4.57 -3.15
CA MET A 18 -0.73 -4.34 -4.01
C MET A 18 -1.93 -5.19 -3.60
N ALA A 19 -1.72 -6.45 -3.19
CA ALA A 19 -2.80 -7.31 -2.70
C ALA A 19 -3.38 -6.79 -1.38
N LEU A 20 -2.53 -6.39 -0.43
CA LEU A 20 -2.95 -5.79 0.84
C LEU A 20 -3.78 -4.52 0.60
N LEU A 21 -3.33 -3.63 -0.27
CA LEU A 21 -4.04 -2.38 -0.57
C LEU A 21 -5.42 -2.63 -1.20
N LYS A 22 -5.54 -3.64 -2.07
CA LYS A 22 -6.84 -4.07 -2.60
C LYS A 22 -7.75 -4.62 -1.50
N ASN A 23 -7.21 -5.37 -0.54
CA ASN A 23 -8.01 -5.88 0.58
C ASN A 23 -8.46 -4.77 1.54
N VAL A 24 -7.62 -3.77 1.78
CA VAL A 24 -7.90 -2.69 2.74
C VAL A 24 -8.80 -1.61 2.15
N TYR A 25 -8.50 -1.16 0.93
CA TYR A 25 -9.24 -0.06 0.30
C TYR A 25 -10.33 -0.52 -0.67
N GLY A 26 -10.28 -1.78 -1.10
CA GLY A 26 -11.24 -2.35 -2.02
C GLY A 26 -11.08 -1.87 -3.46
N THR A 27 -12.04 -2.31 -4.27
CA THR A 27 -12.21 -1.94 -5.68
C THR A 27 -13.66 -1.54 -5.91
N SER A 28 -13.89 -0.46 -6.66
CA SER A 28 -15.22 -0.05 -7.13
C SER A 28 -15.26 -0.11 -8.65
N GLU A 29 -16.27 -0.78 -9.21
CA GLU A 29 -16.47 -0.90 -10.67
C GLU A 29 -15.23 -1.44 -11.42
N GLY A 30 -14.51 -2.38 -10.80
CA GLY A 30 -13.27 -2.96 -11.36
C GLY A 30 -12.04 -2.06 -11.27
N LYS A 31 -12.14 -0.88 -10.66
CA LYS A 31 -11.01 0.05 -10.42
C LYS A 31 -10.62 0.05 -8.95
N ASN A 32 -9.32 0.22 -8.69
CA ASN A 32 -8.82 0.35 -7.33
C ASN A 32 -9.32 1.64 -6.68
N ASN A 33 -9.76 1.57 -5.43
CA ASN A 33 -10.12 2.75 -4.64
C ASN A 33 -8.89 3.43 -4.00
N PHE A 34 -7.73 3.27 -4.62
CA PHE A 34 -6.47 3.83 -4.16
C PHE A 34 -5.52 4.02 -5.33
N ARG A 35 -4.59 4.96 -5.16
CA ARG A 35 -3.44 5.17 -6.03
C ARG A 35 -2.17 4.96 -5.21
N VAL A 36 -1.15 4.40 -5.86
CA VAL A 36 0.19 4.27 -5.29
C VAL A 36 1.20 4.90 -6.22
N GLU A 37 2.17 5.60 -5.64
CA GLU A 37 3.34 6.10 -6.35
C GLU A 37 4.61 5.56 -5.71
N LEU A 38 5.50 5.00 -6.53
CA LEU A 38 6.84 4.59 -6.11
C LEU A 38 7.84 5.63 -6.61
N ARG A 39 8.46 6.37 -5.69
CA ARG A 39 9.57 7.28 -6.00
C ARG A 39 10.61 7.26 -4.91
N LEU A 40 11.90 7.31 -5.29
CA LEU A 40 13.04 7.28 -4.36
C LEU A 40 12.91 6.15 -3.33
N ASN A 41 12.52 4.96 -3.79
CA ASN A 41 12.31 3.79 -2.93
C ASN A 41 11.28 3.99 -1.81
N ARG A 42 10.28 4.86 -2.03
CA ARG A 42 9.17 5.08 -1.11
C ARG A 42 7.85 4.91 -1.83
N TYR A 43 6.95 4.12 -1.24
CA TYR A 43 5.58 3.99 -1.67
C TYR A 43 4.73 5.06 -0.99
N LYS A 44 4.11 5.92 -1.79
CA LYS A 44 3.11 6.91 -1.34
C LYS A 44 1.73 6.37 -1.65
N ILE A 45 0.88 6.28 -0.65
CA ILE A 45 -0.47 5.72 -0.78
C ILE A 45 -1.50 6.85 -0.71
N TYR A 46 -2.41 6.85 -1.67
CA TYR A 46 -3.48 7.81 -1.81
C TYR A 46 -4.82 7.06 -1.92
N PRO A 47 -5.48 6.78 -0.79
CA PRO A 47 -6.83 6.24 -0.78
C PRO A 47 -7.81 7.21 -1.44
N SER A 48 -8.86 6.67 -2.07
CA SER A 48 -10.03 7.46 -2.47
C SER A 48 -10.79 7.94 -1.23
N GLU A 49 -11.57 9.01 -1.34
CA GLU A 49 -12.33 9.57 -0.21
C GLU A 49 -13.28 8.57 0.43
N GLN A 50 -13.79 7.60 -0.33
CA GLN A 50 -14.65 6.54 0.18
C GLN A 50 -13.90 5.49 1.02
N ALA A 51 -12.58 5.39 0.86
CA ALA A 51 -11.72 4.41 1.52
C ALA A 51 -10.82 5.04 2.61
N HIS A 52 -11.08 6.29 2.97
CA HIS A 52 -10.20 7.16 3.77
C HIS A 52 -10.00 6.72 5.24
N ASN A 53 -10.65 5.64 5.67
CA ASN A 53 -10.63 5.16 7.05
C ASN A 53 -9.60 4.07 7.34
N GLY A 54 -8.89 3.52 6.34
CA GLY A 54 -7.97 2.40 6.54
C GLY A 54 -6.50 2.77 6.39
N LYS A 55 -5.82 3.31 7.42
CA LYS A 55 -4.34 3.34 7.39
C LYS A 55 -3.80 1.92 7.55
N LEU A 56 -2.75 1.57 6.81
CA LEU A 56 -2.07 0.29 7.01
C LEU A 56 -1.36 0.31 8.36
N THR A 57 -1.49 -0.77 9.13
CA THR A 57 -0.72 -0.94 10.37
C THR A 57 0.69 -1.42 10.06
N ASP A 58 1.63 -1.18 10.98
CA ASP A 58 3.02 -1.65 10.83
C ASP A 58 3.11 -3.17 10.65
N ASP A 59 2.26 -3.96 11.31
CA ASP A 59 2.18 -5.41 11.12
C ASP A 59 1.81 -5.81 9.69
N GLN A 60 0.82 -5.13 9.09
CA GLN A 60 0.42 -5.38 7.70
C GLN A 60 1.55 -5.04 6.71
N ILE A 61 2.28 -3.94 6.99
CA ILE A 61 3.42 -3.53 6.18
C ILE A 61 4.58 -4.53 6.34
N GLN A 62 4.80 -5.05 7.55
CA GLN A 62 5.82 -6.04 7.85
C GLN A 62 5.59 -7.36 7.11
N ASP A 63 4.33 -7.82 7.02
CA ASP A 63 3.98 -9.03 6.26
C ASP A 63 4.30 -8.91 4.75
N CYS A 64 4.24 -7.68 4.25
CA CYS A 64 4.62 -7.36 2.87
C CYS A 64 6.13 -7.34 2.64
N ARG A 65 6.98 -7.49 3.67
CA ARG A 65 8.43 -7.56 3.45
C ARG A 65 8.82 -8.88 2.77
N ALA A 66 9.60 -8.77 1.70
CA ALA A 66 10.26 -9.90 1.07
C ALA A 66 11.32 -10.41 2.05
N TYR A 67 11.02 -11.54 2.73
CA TYR A 67 12.06 -12.28 3.43
C TYR A 67 13.12 -12.67 2.40
N ARG A 68 14.27 -11.98 2.43
CA ARG A 68 15.49 -12.52 1.80
C ARG A 68 15.77 -13.83 2.51
N ARG A 69 15.45 -14.96 1.86
CA ARG A 69 16.08 -16.24 2.19
C ARG A 69 17.59 -16.00 2.06
N ARG A 70 18.26 -15.97 3.22
CA ARG A 70 19.71 -16.03 3.31
C ARG A 70 20.17 -17.41 2.89
#